data_AF-A0A382G8T9-F1
#
_entry.id   AF-A0A382G8T9-F1
#
_cell.length_a   1.000
_cell.length_b   1.000
_cell.length_c   1.000
_cell.angle_alpha   90.00
_cell.angle_beta   90.00
_cell.angle_gamma   90.00
#
_symmetry.space_group_name_H-M   'P 1'
#
loop_
_entity.id
_entity.type
_entity.pdbx_description
1 polymer ?
#
loop_
_entity_poly.entity_id
_entity_poly.type
_entity_poly.pdbx_seq_one_letter_code
_entity_poly.pdbx_strand_id
1 'polypeptide(L)'
;MYFNYFPKTMYDPAGDGSAKMVTDIMKRVRLRTNMKKELVMMDQYDVQENETPEIVADKHHGSPYYHWIVMLINDISDVNHDWVKSTRQMQKYLLSKYTEEQLLETHHYEIPQTSGDTTVMIEVENSTYPSATTVTNYDYEIALNEEKRAIDLLRNEYLTFFVDEFEGIM
;
A
#
# COMPACT_ATOMS: atom_id res chain seq x y z
N MET A 1 -9.75 7.92 -15.87
CA MET A 1 -9.22 8.37 -14.56
C MET A 1 -10.29 8.14 -13.51
N TYR A 2 -9.95 7.61 -12.32
CA TYR A 2 -10.87 7.08 -11.30
C TYR A 2 -12.13 7.92 -11.04
N PHE A 3 -11.98 9.20 -10.68
CA PHE A 3 -13.09 10.07 -10.30
C PHE A 3 -14.01 10.48 -11.46
N ASN A 4 -13.65 10.19 -12.72
CA ASN A 4 -14.51 10.51 -13.86
C ASN A 4 -15.71 9.58 -13.96
N TYR A 5 -15.64 8.38 -13.39
CA TYR A 5 -16.74 7.43 -13.37
C TYR A 5 -17.78 7.77 -12.28
N PHE A 6 -17.45 8.67 -11.35
CA PHE A 6 -18.33 8.98 -10.24
C PHE A 6 -19.50 9.88 -10.66
N PRO A 7 -20.72 9.62 -10.14
CA PRO A 7 -21.86 10.47 -10.40
C PRO A 7 -21.63 11.87 -9.83
N LYS A 8 -22.28 12.86 -10.43
CA LYS A 8 -22.27 14.23 -9.93
C LYS A 8 -23.49 14.47 -9.06
N THR A 9 -23.29 15.14 -7.93
CA THR A 9 -24.36 15.56 -7.01
C THR A 9 -24.31 17.06 -6.77
N MET A 10 -25.45 17.64 -6.40
CA MET A 10 -25.52 19.02 -5.95
C MET A 10 -25.14 19.05 -4.46
N TYR A 11 -24.07 19.76 -4.13
CA TYR A 11 -23.59 19.90 -2.77
C TYR A 11 -23.46 21.37 -2.39
N ASP A 12 -24.03 21.71 -1.25
CA ASP A 12 -23.90 23.03 -0.62
C ASP A 12 -23.06 22.88 0.66
N PRO A 13 -21.78 23.30 0.64
CA PRO A 13 -20.91 23.23 1.81
C PRO A 13 -21.22 24.28 2.88
N ALA A 14 -21.91 25.38 2.52
CA ALA A 14 -22.14 26.52 3.40
C ALA A 14 -23.56 26.54 4.00
N GLY A 15 -24.50 25.80 3.41
CA GLY A 15 -25.90 25.77 3.81
C GLY A 15 -26.65 27.07 3.49
N ASP A 16 -26.13 27.86 2.54
CA ASP A 16 -26.68 29.16 2.12
C ASP A 16 -27.61 29.06 0.91
N GLY A 17 -27.85 27.85 0.41
CA GLY A 17 -28.68 27.56 -0.77
C GLY A 17 -27.91 27.65 -2.09
N SER A 18 -26.60 27.94 -2.08
CA SER A 18 -25.76 28.00 -3.29
C SER A 18 -25.15 26.64 -3.64
N ALA A 19 -25.99 25.68 -4.00
CA ALA A 19 -25.54 24.34 -4.36
C ALA A 19 -24.65 24.35 -5.62
N LYS A 20 -23.49 23.69 -5.53
CA LYS A 20 -22.55 23.50 -6.64
C LYS A 20 -22.57 22.04 -7.08
N MET A 21 -22.42 21.82 -8.38
CA MET A 21 -22.28 20.47 -8.94
C MET A 21 -20.88 19.94 -8.63
N VAL A 22 -20.80 18.89 -7.82
CA VAL A 22 -19.54 18.25 -7.40
C VAL A 22 -19.58 16.75 -7.69
N THR A 23 -18.41 16.12 -7.74
CA THR A 23 -18.29 14.67 -7.85
C THR A 23 -18.64 14.02 -6.50
N ASP A 24 -19.54 13.03 -6.50
CA ASP A 24 -19.99 12.36 -5.28
C ASP A 24 -18.98 11.32 -4.80
N ILE A 25 -18.05 11.72 -3.94
CA ILE A 25 -17.04 10.82 -3.36
C ILE A 25 -17.58 9.89 -2.26
N MET A 26 -18.87 10.01 -1.87
CA MET A 26 -19.44 9.15 -0.82
C MET A 26 -19.79 7.75 -1.33
N LYS A 27 -19.87 7.56 -2.65
CA LYS A 27 -20.11 6.26 -3.26
C LYS A 27 -18.86 5.38 -3.13
N ARG A 28 -18.88 4.38 -2.24
CA ARG A 28 -17.79 3.42 -2.08
C ARG A 28 -17.92 2.28 -3.09
N VAL A 29 -16.88 2.06 -3.88
CA VAL A 29 -16.75 0.86 -4.71
C VAL A 29 -16.07 -0.23 -3.88
N ARG A 30 -16.68 -1.40 -3.82
CA ARG A 30 -16.04 -2.60 -3.27
C ARG A 30 -16.11 -3.69 -4.33
N LEU A 31 -14.94 -4.12 -4.81
CA LEU A 31 -14.84 -5.22 -5.76
C LEU A 31 -15.42 -6.50 -5.14
N ARG A 32 -16.13 -7.30 -5.95
CA ARG A 32 -16.74 -8.54 -5.48
C ARG A 32 -15.67 -9.59 -5.22
N THR A 33 -15.66 -10.08 -3.99
CA THR A 33 -14.65 -10.94 -3.34
C THR A 33 -14.62 -12.40 -3.85
N ASN A 34 -14.87 -12.67 -5.13
CA ASN A 34 -14.76 -14.02 -5.70
C ASN A 34 -13.29 -14.32 -6.10
N MET A 35 -12.43 -14.34 -5.08
CA MET A 35 -10.97 -14.18 -5.14
C MET A 35 -10.14 -15.39 -5.63
N LYS A 36 -10.75 -16.56 -5.91
CA LYS A 36 -9.96 -17.75 -6.31
C LYS A 36 -9.42 -17.70 -7.75
N LYS A 37 -9.90 -16.76 -8.58
CA LYS A 37 -9.32 -16.44 -9.89
C LYS A 37 -8.37 -15.25 -9.85
N GLU A 38 -8.28 -14.54 -8.71
CA GLU A 38 -7.56 -13.27 -8.56
C GLU A 38 -6.04 -13.47 -8.60
N LEU A 39 -5.51 -14.52 -7.97
CA LEU A 39 -4.09 -14.89 -8.05
C LEU A 39 -3.61 -15.20 -9.48
N VAL A 40 -4.49 -15.65 -10.37
CA VAL A 40 -4.13 -15.92 -11.79
C VAL A 40 -4.16 -14.62 -12.61
N MET A 41 -4.89 -13.62 -12.13
CA MET A 41 -5.04 -12.31 -12.78
C MET A 41 -3.96 -11.32 -12.35
N MET A 42 -3.21 -11.63 -11.29
CA MET A 42 -2.18 -10.79 -10.70
C MET A 42 -0.78 -11.25 -11.11
N ASP A 43 0.12 -10.28 -11.27
CA ASP A 43 1.57 -10.47 -11.37
C ASP A 43 2.23 -9.78 -10.18
N GLN A 44 3.15 -10.47 -9.52
CA GLN A 44 3.93 -9.90 -8.42
C GLN A 44 5.00 -8.96 -8.98
N TYR A 45 5.10 -7.78 -8.38
CA TYR A 45 6.09 -6.77 -8.74
C TYR A 45 6.76 -6.20 -7.49
N ASP A 46 8.07 -6.01 -7.59
CA ASP A 46 8.89 -5.41 -6.55
C ASP A 46 9.20 -3.95 -6.92
N VAL A 47 8.61 -3.03 -6.17
CA VAL A 47 8.67 -1.58 -6.42
C VAL A 47 10.09 -1.06 -6.23
N GLN A 48 10.64 -0.47 -7.29
CA GLN A 48 12.00 0.07 -7.27
C GLN A 48 12.06 1.44 -6.56
N GLU A 49 13.27 1.85 -6.20
CA GLU A 49 13.46 3.10 -5.47
C GLU A 49 12.96 4.31 -6.27
N ASN A 50 12.18 5.17 -5.61
CA ASN A 50 11.53 6.37 -6.17
C ASN A 50 10.44 6.09 -7.22
N GLU A 51 9.94 4.87 -7.34
CA GLU A 51 8.73 4.60 -8.11
C GLU A 51 7.48 5.04 -7.36
N THR A 52 6.61 5.77 -8.05
CA THR A 52 5.27 6.11 -7.57
C THR A 52 4.24 5.17 -8.20
N PRO A 53 3.02 5.05 -7.64
CA PRO A 53 1.97 4.25 -8.26
C PRO A 53 1.71 4.60 -9.73
N GLU A 54 1.87 5.88 -10.09
CA GLU A 54 1.75 6.38 -11.46
C GLU A 54 2.86 5.86 -12.39
N ILE A 55 4.10 5.85 -11.91
CA ILE A 55 5.25 5.31 -12.66
C ILE A 55 5.10 3.80 -12.85
N VAL A 56 4.69 3.08 -11.79
CA VAL A 56 4.45 1.63 -11.87
C VAL A 56 3.33 1.33 -12.87
N ALA A 57 2.23 2.08 -12.83
CA ALA A 57 1.14 1.92 -13.79
C ALA A 57 1.57 2.24 -15.23
N ASP A 58 2.39 3.26 -15.44
CA ASP A 58 2.94 3.57 -16.77
C ASP A 58 3.83 2.44 -17.30
N LYS A 59 4.72 1.91 -16.45
CA LYS A 59 5.60 0.78 -16.81
C LYS A 59 4.84 -0.50 -17.11
N HIS A 60 3.82 -0.82 -16.32
CA HIS A 60 3.08 -2.08 -16.45
C HIS A 60 1.95 -1.99 -17.48
N HIS A 61 1.07 -1.00 -17.33
CA HIS A 61 -0.15 -0.84 -18.14
C HIS A 61 0.01 0.10 -19.34
N GLY A 62 1.17 0.75 -19.50
CA GLY A 62 1.46 1.68 -20.60
C GLY A 62 0.82 3.05 -20.45
N SER A 63 0.28 3.39 -19.27
CA SER A 63 -0.27 4.71 -18.99
C SER A 63 -0.34 5.02 -17.49
N PRO A 64 0.06 6.23 -17.06
CA PRO A 64 0.00 6.62 -15.65
C PRO A 64 -1.44 6.77 -15.13
N TYR A 65 -2.44 6.87 -16.03
CA TYR A 65 -3.84 7.04 -15.65
C TYR A 65 -4.46 5.80 -14.98
N TYR A 66 -3.76 4.66 -14.98
CA TYR A 66 -4.19 3.43 -14.33
C TYR A 66 -3.63 3.26 -12.90
N HIS A 67 -2.97 4.29 -12.33
CA HIS A 67 -2.41 4.24 -10.97
C HIS A 67 -3.45 3.85 -9.89
N TRP A 68 -4.71 4.24 -10.07
CA TRP A 68 -5.79 3.92 -9.14
C TRP A 68 -6.13 2.42 -9.11
N ILE A 69 -5.86 1.69 -10.19
CA ILE A 69 -6.06 0.22 -10.25
C ILE A 69 -5.01 -0.45 -9.38
N VAL A 70 -3.75 -0.03 -9.52
CA VAL A 70 -2.64 -0.50 -8.67
C VAL A 70 -2.95 -0.25 -7.19
N MET A 71 -3.45 0.94 -6.87
CA MET A 71 -3.84 1.28 -5.50
C MET A 71 -5.02 0.44 -4.99
N LEU A 72 -6.05 0.27 -5.81
CA LEU A 72 -7.27 -0.45 -5.43
C LEU A 72 -7.01 -1.94 -5.19
N ILE A 73 -6.10 -2.55 -5.96
CA ILE A 73 -5.74 -3.97 -5.84
C ILE A 73 -4.97 -4.24 -4.55
N ASN A 74 -4.07 -3.32 -4.17
CA ASN A 74 -3.24 -3.46 -2.98
C ASN A 74 -3.87 -2.83 -1.72
N ASP A 75 -5.17 -2.48 -1.77
CA ASP A 75 -5.92 -1.81 -0.69
C ASP A 75 -5.23 -0.53 -0.15
N ILE A 76 -4.57 0.20 -1.05
CA ILE A 76 -3.79 1.41 -0.73
C ILE A 76 -4.73 2.61 -0.73
N SER A 77 -4.94 3.17 0.46
CA SER A 77 -5.82 4.32 0.66
C SER A 77 -5.06 5.65 0.66
N ASP A 78 -3.86 5.67 1.28
CA ASP A 78 -3.01 6.85 1.35
C ASP A 78 -1.62 6.56 0.78
N VAL A 79 -1.37 7.08 -0.42
CA VAL A 79 -0.07 6.93 -1.11
C VAL A 79 1.10 7.43 -0.26
N ASN A 80 0.89 8.40 0.63
CA ASN A 80 2.01 8.94 1.42
C ASN A 80 2.42 8.01 2.56
N HIS A 81 1.50 7.21 3.11
CA HIS A 81 1.74 6.35 4.27
C HIS A 81 1.86 4.87 3.89
N ASP A 82 1.01 4.41 2.99
CA ASP A 82 0.86 3.01 2.63
C ASP A 82 1.83 2.59 1.53
N TRP A 83 2.30 3.52 0.69
CA TRP A 83 3.30 3.24 -0.34
C TRP A 83 4.73 3.14 0.24
N VAL A 84 5.58 2.39 -0.44
CA VAL A 84 7.02 2.32 -0.12
C VAL A 84 7.64 3.72 -0.17
N LYS A 85 8.36 4.06 0.90
CA LYS A 85 9.13 5.29 1.01
C LYS A 85 10.50 5.09 0.39
N SER A 86 10.98 6.06 -0.38
CA SER A 86 12.38 6.08 -0.80
C SER A 86 13.31 6.31 0.39
N THR A 87 14.60 5.98 0.24
CA THR A 87 15.59 6.14 1.33
C THR A 87 15.55 7.53 1.96
N ARG A 88 15.44 8.57 1.12
CA ARG A 88 15.35 9.97 1.58
C ARG A 88 14.05 10.27 2.34
N GLN A 89 12.92 9.74 1.87
CA GLN A 89 11.63 9.92 2.55
C GLN A 89 11.60 9.16 3.87
N MET A 90 12.20 7.97 3.90
CA MET A 90 12.31 7.13 5.08
C MET A 90 13.16 7.79 6.16
N GLN A 91 14.31 8.36 5.81
CA GLN A 91 15.12 9.13 6.76
C GLN A 91 14.35 10.29 7.37
N LYS A 92 13.58 11.04 6.58
CA LYS A 92 12.72 12.12 7.09
C LYS A 92 11.62 11.61 8.01
N TYR A 93 11.00 10.48 7.65
CA TYR A 93 9.97 9.84 8.47
C TYR A 93 10.53 9.43 9.83
N LEU A 94 11.68 8.76 9.85
CA LEU A 94 12.38 8.35 11.07
C LEU A 94 12.72 9.53 11.97
N LEU A 95 13.31 10.60 11.42
CA LEU A 95 13.64 11.82 12.18
C LEU A 95 12.41 12.57 12.71
N SER A 96 11.24 12.38 12.08
CA SER A 96 9.99 12.98 12.55
C SER A 96 9.33 12.18 13.68
N LYS A 97 9.63 10.88 13.78
CA LYS A 97 9.00 9.94 14.71
C LYS A 97 9.89 9.64 15.92
N TYR A 98 11.21 9.59 15.73
CA TYR A 98 12.20 9.18 16.73
C TYR A 98 13.30 10.24 16.87
N THR A 99 13.91 10.31 18.06
CA THR A 99 15.21 10.97 18.23
C THR A 99 16.35 10.06 17.77
N GLU A 100 17.54 10.62 17.56
CA GLU A 100 18.73 9.84 17.16
C GLU A 100 19.07 8.73 18.17
N GLU A 101 18.86 8.98 19.47
CA GLU A 101 19.08 7.98 20.52
C GLU A 101 18.04 6.86 20.44
N GLN A 102 16.76 7.21 20.24
CA GLN A 102 15.67 6.24 20.13
C GLN A 102 15.81 5.32 18.92
N LEU A 103 16.43 5.76 17.82
CA LEU A 103 16.63 4.91 16.64
C LEU A 103 17.50 3.67 16.93
N LEU A 104 18.44 3.80 17.86
CA LEU A 104 19.35 2.73 18.27
C LEU A 104 18.80 1.89 19.43
N GLU A 105 17.68 2.33 20.04
CA GLU A 105 17.02 1.55 21.09
C GLU A 105 16.42 0.27 20.51
N THR A 106 16.44 -0.78 21.34
CA THR A 106 15.85 -2.08 21.00
C THR A 106 14.33 -1.96 20.96
N HIS A 107 13.73 -2.28 19.81
CA HIS A 107 12.27 -2.36 19.67
C HIS A 107 11.77 -3.68 20.26
N HIS A 108 12.38 -4.79 19.86
CA HIS A 108 12.04 -6.14 20.31
C HIS A 108 13.19 -7.11 20.04
N TYR A 109 13.02 -8.36 20.45
CA TYR A 109 13.97 -9.44 20.19
C TYR A 109 13.31 -10.50 19.31
N GLU A 110 14.07 -11.07 18.40
CA GLU A 110 13.61 -12.12 17.49
C GLU A 110 14.38 -13.42 17.71
N ILE A 111 13.68 -14.57 17.64
CA ILE A 111 14.30 -15.89 17.58
C ILE A 111 13.79 -16.67 16.35
N PRO A 112 14.63 -17.49 15.70
CA PRO A 112 14.15 -18.36 14.64
C PRO A 112 13.17 -19.39 15.21
N GLN A 113 12.10 -19.63 14.47
CA GLN A 113 11.11 -20.64 14.82
C GLN A 113 11.76 -22.03 14.96
N THR A 114 11.43 -22.73 16.04
CA THR A 114 12.05 -24.03 16.38
C THR A 114 11.38 -25.24 15.71
N SER A 115 10.22 -25.06 15.09
CA SER A 115 9.46 -26.12 14.43
C SER A 115 8.74 -25.59 13.19
N GLY A 116 9.01 -26.18 12.02
CA GLY A 116 8.48 -25.71 10.73
C GLY A 116 9.57 -25.06 9.87
N ASP A 117 9.23 -23.95 9.22
CA ASP A 117 10.20 -23.15 8.47
C ASP A 117 11.04 -22.30 9.42
N THR A 118 12.32 -22.68 9.58
CA THR A 118 13.27 -22.01 10.49
C THR A 118 13.71 -20.63 9.98
N THR A 119 13.26 -20.20 8.79
CA THR A 119 13.50 -18.84 8.28
C THR A 119 12.54 -17.80 8.87
N VAL A 120 11.45 -18.25 9.49
CA VAL A 120 10.48 -17.37 10.16
C VAL A 120 11.03 -16.97 11.53
N MET A 121 11.15 -15.65 11.75
CA MET A 121 11.52 -15.07 13.04
C MET A 121 10.28 -14.82 13.89
N ILE A 122 10.35 -15.12 15.19
CA ILE A 122 9.28 -14.93 16.17
C ILE A 122 9.73 -13.88 17.18
N GLU A 123 8.89 -12.88 17.40
CA GLU A 123 9.09 -11.86 18.42
C GLU A 123 9.00 -12.46 19.84
N VAL A 124 9.98 -12.13 20.68
CA VAL A 124 10.06 -12.54 22.08
C VAL A 124 10.33 -11.34 22.99
N GLU A 125 9.68 -11.33 24.15
CA GLU A 125 9.77 -10.22 25.12
C GLU A 125 11.10 -10.15 25.88
N ASN A 126 12.01 -11.12 25.72
CA ASN A 126 13.16 -11.27 26.62
C ASN A 126 14.47 -11.68 25.92
N SER A 127 15.54 -10.93 26.21
CA SER A 127 16.93 -11.18 25.82
C SER A 127 17.57 -12.43 26.46
N THR A 128 16.88 -13.10 27.39
CA THR A 128 17.41 -14.27 28.12
C THR A 128 17.50 -15.53 27.25
N TYR A 129 16.94 -15.52 26.04
CA TYR A 129 17.10 -16.62 25.08
C TYR A 129 18.47 -16.55 24.39
N PRO A 130 19.29 -17.64 24.39
CA PRO A 130 20.66 -17.62 23.87
C PRO A 130 20.81 -17.29 22.37
N SER A 131 19.73 -17.42 21.61
CA SER A 131 19.66 -17.18 20.16
C SER A 131 18.87 -15.93 19.78
N ALA A 132 18.55 -15.06 20.75
CA ALA A 132 17.78 -13.85 20.52
C ALA A 132 18.62 -12.81 19.76
N THR A 133 18.08 -12.32 18.64
CA THR A 133 18.65 -11.21 17.86
C THR A 133 17.93 -9.93 18.26
N THR A 134 18.67 -8.87 18.57
CA THR A 134 18.11 -7.55 18.87
C THR A 134 17.69 -6.86 17.57
N VAL A 135 16.45 -6.41 17.48
CA VAL A 135 15.96 -5.56 16.40
C VAL A 135 15.83 -4.13 16.93
N THR A 136 16.50 -3.18 16.29
CA THR A 136 16.41 -1.76 16.66
C THR A 136 15.14 -1.13 16.08
N ASN A 137 14.74 0.03 16.61
CA ASN A 137 13.66 0.83 16.01
C ASN A 137 13.96 1.16 14.54
N TYR A 138 15.22 1.41 14.19
CA TYR A 138 15.64 1.62 12.80
C TYR A 138 15.38 0.39 11.92
N ASP A 139 15.87 -0.79 12.35
CA ASP A 139 15.77 -2.02 11.56
C ASP A 139 14.31 -2.43 11.35
N TYR A 140 13.48 -2.30 12.41
CA TYR A 140 12.05 -2.59 12.35
C TYR A 140 11.32 -1.74 11.30
N GLU A 141 11.55 -0.43 11.30
CA GLU A 141 10.90 0.48 10.36
C GLU A 141 11.36 0.24 8.91
N ILE A 142 12.63 -0.10 8.70
CA ILE A 142 13.15 -0.48 7.38
C ILE A 142 12.51 -1.77 6.89
N ALA A 143 12.36 -2.78 7.76
CA ALA A 143 11.71 -4.04 7.43
C ALA A 143 10.23 -3.83 7.05
N LEU A 144 9.49 -3.01 7.80
CA LEU A 144 8.10 -2.66 7.46
C LEU A 144 7.99 -1.94 6.11
N ASN A 145 8.95 -1.08 5.78
CA ASN A 145 8.97 -0.40 4.48
C ASN A 145 9.39 -1.34 3.33
N GLU A 146 10.20 -2.36 3.63
CA GLU A 146 10.61 -3.42 2.70
C GLU A 146 9.44 -4.36 2.36
N GLU A 147 8.63 -4.73 3.36
CA GLU A 147 7.41 -5.52 3.14
C GLU A 147 6.44 -4.83 2.17
N LYS A 148 6.36 -3.50 2.21
CA LYS A 148 5.53 -2.69 1.31
C LYS A 148 6.02 -2.63 -0.14
N ARG A 149 7.23 -3.12 -0.45
CA ARG A 149 7.74 -3.13 -1.83
C ARG A 149 7.12 -4.21 -2.70
N ALA A 150 6.71 -5.32 -2.08
CA ALA A 150 5.99 -6.38 -2.79
C ALA A 150 4.54 -5.93 -3.02
N ILE A 151 4.16 -5.72 -4.28
CA ILE A 151 2.79 -5.39 -4.67
C ILE A 151 2.28 -6.34 -5.74
N ASP A 152 0.97 -6.49 -5.80
CA ASP A 152 0.28 -7.23 -6.85
C ASP A 152 -0.21 -6.27 -7.94
N LEU A 153 0.10 -6.58 -9.20
CA LEU A 153 -0.32 -5.82 -10.38
C LEU A 153 -1.32 -6.62 -11.20
N LEU A 154 -2.35 -5.98 -11.74
CA LEU A 154 -3.28 -6.65 -12.64
C LEU A 154 -2.59 -6.96 -13.97
N ARG A 155 -2.72 -8.18 -14.48
CA ARG A 155 -2.29 -8.49 -15.83
C ARG A 155 -3.03 -7.62 -16.85
N ASN A 156 -2.29 -7.14 -17.84
CA ASN A 156 -2.85 -6.27 -18.88
C ASN A 156 -4.02 -6.90 -19.65
N GLU A 157 -4.07 -8.24 -19.73
CA GLU A 157 -5.17 -9.00 -20.35
C GLU A 157 -6.52 -8.76 -19.67
N TYR A 158 -6.53 -8.49 -18.36
CA TYR A 158 -7.75 -8.27 -17.58
C TYR A 158 -8.06 -6.79 -17.35
N LEU A 159 -7.19 -5.88 -17.81
CA LEU A 159 -7.33 -4.44 -17.59
C LEU A 159 -8.65 -3.90 -18.16
N THR A 160 -8.99 -4.26 -19.39
CA THR A 160 -10.24 -3.79 -20.04
C THR A 160 -11.48 -4.32 -19.30
N PHE A 161 -11.49 -5.62 -18.97
CA PHE A 161 -12.60 -6.22 -18.23
C PHE A 161 -12.81 -5.56 -16.87
N PHE A 162 -11.72 -5.25 -16.16
CA PHE A 162 -11.77 -4.58 -14.87
C PHE A 162 -12.34 -3.16 -14.97
N VAL A 163 -11.92 -2.39 -15.98
CA VAL A 163 -12.44 -1.04 -16.21
C VAL A 163 -13.92 -1.07 -16.57
N ASP A 164 -14.34 -2.01 -17.42
CA ASP A 164 -15.75 -2.15 -17.82
C ASP A 164 -16.64 -2.56 -16.63
N GLU A 165 -16.17 -3.48 -15.78
CA GLU A 165 -16.87 -3.87 -14.55
C GLU A 165 -16.95 -2.69 -13.57
N PHE A 166 -15.86 -1.94 -13.42
CA PHE A 166 -15.82 -0.75 -12.57
C PHE A 166 -16.82 0.31 -13.07
N GLU A 167 -16.83 0.59 -14.37
CA GLU A 167 -17.78 1.53 -14.99
C GLU A 167 -19.23 1.07 -14.82
N GLY A 168 -19.51 -0.24 -14.90
CA GLY A 168 -20.86 -0.77 -14.70
C GLY A 168 -21.39 -0.70 -13.26
N ILE A 169 -20.51 -0.57 -12.26
CA ILE A 169 -20.89 -0.43 -10.83
C ILE A 169 -21.05 1.06 -10.44
N MET A 170 -20.37 1.93 -11.17
CA MET A 170 -20.35 3.38 -10.93
C MET A 170 -21.58 4.11 -11.46
#